data_AF-A0A3D3MMZ3-F1
#
_entry.id   AF-A0A3D3MMZ3-F1
#
_cell.length_a   1.000
_cell.length_b   1.000
_cell.length_c   1.000
_cell.angle_alpha   90.00
_cell.angle_beta   90.00
_cell.angle_gamma   90.00
#
_symmetry.space_group_name_H-M   'P 1'
#
loop_
_entity.id
_entity.type
_entity.pdbx_description
1 polymer ?
#
loop_
_entity_poly.entity_id
_entity_poly.type
_entity_poly.pdbx_seq_one_letter_code
_entity_poly.pdbx_strand_id
1 'polypeptide(L)'
;MKISNVNIITTVNVLYYSGRVIIPILALVALFIILGPRTHPNNSWEITLLIFAAGLSFVTGYLGTIALKKYVVSKSRYPLILRIICNVLRISRSRITNKPVDLDLDHFIKDNNLSLTYYDVNNPTYPILSFNKNKISYFTQEFDWGDFKWDFYTKRAGRTTIEVLEFRGFNQENTSIKDRIEFERIEARKHEILIMFIVHDLLFGKGLSRYY
;
A
#
# COMPACT_ATOMS: atom_id res chain seq x y z
N MET A 1 17.62 8.81 16.36
CA MET A 1 16.70 7.67 16.59
C MET A 1 16.04 7.24 15.28
N LYS A 2 16.27 6.00 14.83
CA LYS A 2 15.48 5.37 13.75
C LYS A 2 14.14 4.98 14.37
N ILE A 3 13.03 5.51 13.85
CA ILE A 3 11.70 5.18 14.38
C ILE A 3 11.33 3.81 13.82
N SER A 4 11.44 2.84 14.74
CA SER A 4 10.69 1.60 14.82
C SER A 4 11.01 0.53 13.77
N ASN A 5 11.28 -0.67 14.28
CA ASN A 5 11.30 -1.94 13.56
C ASN A 5 9.85 -2.36 13.20
N VAL A 6 9.02 -1.40 12.81
CA VAL A 6 7.60 -1.63 12.52
C VAL A 6 7.49 -2.15 11.11
N ASN A 7 6.72 -3.23 10.99
CA ASN A 7 6.38 -3.88 9.74
C ASN A 7 5.91 -2.84 8.69
N ILE A 8 6.39 -2.97 7.46
CA ILE A 8 6.04 -2.13 6.33
C ILE A 8 4.53 -2.12 6.08
N ILE A 9 3.83 -3.24 6.29
CA ILE A 9 2.36 -3.33 6.16
C ILE A 9 1.69 -2.40 7.17
N THR A 10 2.11 -2.45 8.43
CA THR A 10 1.60 -1.58 9.49
C THR A 10 1.87 -0.12 9.17
N THR A 11 3.08 0.18 8.68
CA THR A 11 3.47 1.53 8.28
C THR A 11 2.58 2.06 7.16
N VAL A 12 2.34 1.25 6.12
CA VAL A 12 1.44 1.60 5.00
C VAL A 12 0.03 1.86 5.49
N ASN A 13 -0.51 1.02 6.36
CA ASN A 13 -1.85 1.20 6.93
C ASN A 13 -1.94 2.52 7.73
N VAL A 14 -0.97 2.80 8.61
CA VAL A 14 -0.91 4.05 9.36
C VAL A 14 -0.89 5.26 8.41
N LEU A 15 -0.07 5.22 7.36
CA LEU A 15 -0.02 6.30 6.36
C LEU A 15 -1.32 6.46 5.59
N TYR A 16 -1.97 5.36 5.21
CA TYR A 16 -3.26 5.37 4.53
C TYR A 16 -4.36 6.00 5.40
N TYR A 17 -4.47 5.58 6.66
CA TYR A 17 -5.53 6.05 7.58
C TYR A 17 -5.25 7.44 8.15
N SER A 18 -3.98 7.83 8.32
CA SER A 18 -3.61 9.15 8.85
C SER A 18 -4.28 10.29 8.07
N GLY A 19 -4.34 10.19 6.74
CA GLY A 19 -5.00 11.17 5.87
C GLY A 19 -6.50 11.32 6.12
N ARG A 20 -7.15 10.24 6.55
CA ARG A 20 -8.61 10.20 6.77
C ARG A 20 -9.00 10.59 8.19
N VAL A 21 -8.07 10.44 9.15
CA VAL A 21 -8.35 10.60 10.58
C VAL A 21 -7.85 11.95 11.12
N ILE A 22 -6.74 12.48 10.62
CA ILE A 22 -6.16 13.73 11.15
C ILE A 22 -7.10 14.93 10.92
N ILE A 23 -7.65 15.07 9.72
CA ILE A 23 -8.55 16.19 9.38
C ILE A 23 -9.81 16.20 10.27
N PRO A 24 -10.59 15.10 10.42
CA PRO A 24 -11.77 15.13 11.28
C PRO A 24 -11.43 15.30 12.75
N ILE A 25 -10.30 14.77 13.25
CA ILE A 25 -9.86 15.03 14.63
C ILE A 25 -9.62 16.52 14.84
N LEU A 26 -8.88 17.18 13.93
CA LEU A 26 -8.63 18.62 14.05
C LEU A 26 -9.93 19.42 13.99
N ALA A 27 -10.86 19.04 13.10
CA ALA A 27 -12.17 19.68 13.01
C ALA A 27 -13.00 19.49 14.29
N LEU A 28 -13.00 18.29 14.89
CA LEU A 28 -13.70 18.01 16.16
C LEU A 28 -13.09 18.80 17.32
N VAL A 29 -11.76 18.88 17.40
CA VAL A 29 -11.07 19.68 18.42
C VAL A 29 -11.41 21.16 18.25
N ALA A 30 -11.40 21.67 17.02
CA ALA A 30 -11.78 23.05 16.75
C ALA A 30 -13.25 23.34 17.11
N LEU A 31 -14.16 22.40 16.80
CA LEU A 31 -15.56 22.49 17.17
C LEU A 31 -15.73 22.52 18.69
N PHE A 32 -15.03 21.64 19.41
CA PHE A 32 -15.06 21.60 20.88
C PHE A 32 -14.51 22.89 21.50
N ILE A 33 -13.46 23.48 20.93
CA ILE A 33 -12.89 24.75 21.42
C ILE A 33 -13.90 25.90 21.26
N ILE A 34 -14.65 25.94 20.14
CA ILE A 34 -15.58 27.04 19.84
C ILE A 34 -16.92 26.88 20.59
N LEU A 35 -17.50 25.67 20.58
CA LEU A 35 -18.82 25.43 21.17
C LEU A 35 -18.76 24.99 22.64
N GLY A 36 -17.66 24.38 23.07
CA GLY A 36 -17.56 23.74 24.38
C GLY A 36 -18.57 22.58 24.50
N PRO A 37 -19.30 22.47 25.63
CA PRO A 37 -20.34 21.46 25.79
C PRO A 37 -21.64 21.79 25.03
N ARG A 38 -21.74 22.94 24.36
CA ARG A 38 -22.94 23.37 23.64
C ARG A 38 -23.05 22.66 22.29
N THR A 39 -24.27 22.46 21.81
CA THR A 39 -24.55 21.82 20.52
C THR A 39 -24.84 22.81 19.39
N HIS A 40 -25.10 24.08 19.72
CA HIS A 40 -25.45 25.12 18.75
C HIS A 40 -24.73 26.45 19.03
N PRO A 41 -24.39 27.21 17.98
CA PRO A 41 -23.83 28.55 18.13
C PRO A 41 -24.89 29.54 18.63
N ASN A 42 -24.48 30.45 19.51
CA ASN A 42 -25.33 31.49 20.07
C ASN A 42 -25.49 32.69 19.13
N ASN A 43 -24.44 33.02 18.38
CA ASN A 43 -24.37 34.24 17.57
C ASN A 43 -23.78 33.95 16.18
N SER A 44 -24.12 34.78 15.19
CA SER A 44 -23.63 34.65 13.80
C SER A 44 -22.09 34.69 13.69
N TRP A 45 -21.40 35.35 14.62
CA TRP A 45 -19.94 35.35 14.68
C TRP A 45 -19.35 33.95 14.98
N GLU A 46 -19.97 33.16 15.85
CA GLU A 46 -19.53 31.78 16.14
C GLU A 46 -19.67 30.90 14.89
N ILE A 47 -20.69 31.13 14.05
CA ILE A 47 -20.86 30.46 12.76
C ILE A 47 -19.68 30.79 11.82
N THR A 48 -19.32 32.06 11.70
CA THR A 48 -18.17 32.50 10.89
C THR A 48 -16.87 31.85 11.38
N LEU A 49 -16.65 31.80 12.70
CA LEU A 49 -15.49 31.13 13.29
C LEU A 49 -15.45 29.62 12.99
N LEU A 50 -16.60 28.94 13.04
CA LEU A 50 -16.68 27.51 12.71
C LEU A 50 -16.32 27.24 11.25
N ILE A 51 -16.81 28.05 10.32
CA ILE A 51 -16.47 27.93 8.89
C ILE A 51 -14.97 28.14 8.69
N PHE A 52 -14.40 29.19 9.31
CA PHE A 52 -12.97 29.46 9.22
C PHE A 52 -12.13 28.33 9.83
N ALA A 53 -12.51 27.84 11.01
CA ALA A 53 -11.82 26.76 11.69
C ALA A 53 -11.90 25.43 10.94
N ALA A 54 -13.01 25.15 10.26
CA ALA A 54 -13.15 23.99 9.38
C ALA A 54 -12.17 24.09 8.20
N GLY A 55 -12.09 25.25 7.55
CA GLY A 55 -11.10 25.51 6.49
C GLY A 55 -9.67 25.36 6.98
N LEU A 56 -9.35 25.93 8.14
CA LEU A 56 -8.01 25.83 8.75
C LEU A 56 -7.66 24.38 9.11
N SER A 57 -8.60 23.62 9.68
CA SER A 57 -8.42 22.20 10.01
C SER A 57 -8.14 21.35 8.78
N PHE A 58 -8.80 21.67 7.66
CA PHE A 58 -8.55 21.01 6.38
C PHE A 58 -7.14 21.30 5.87
N VAL A 59 -6.72 22.58 5.83
CA VAL A 59 -5.39 22.98 5.34
C VAL A 59 -4.28 22.42 6.21
N THR A 60 -4.38 22.59 7.53
CA THR A 60 -3.37 22.11 8.49
C THR A 60 -3.32 20.59 8.53
N GLY A 61 -4.47 19.91 8.50
CA GLY A 61 -4.52 18.45 8.41
C GLY A 61 -3.91 17.93 7.12
N TYR A 62 -4.21 18.56 5.97
CA TYR A 62 -3.63 18.19 4.69
C TYR A 62 -2.10 18.34 4.70
N LEU A 63 -1.58 19.51 5.10
CA LEU A 63 -0.12 19.74 5.18
C LEU A 63 0.55 18.82 6.21
N GLY A 64 -0.09 18.61 7.37
CA GLY A 64 0.37 17.70 8.41
C GLY A 64 0.49 16.26 7.90
N THR A 65 -0.47 15.79 7.10
CA THR A 65 -0.40 14.44 6.52
C THR A 65 0.74 14.30 5.51
N ILE A 66 1.02 15.34 4.71
CA ILE A 66 2.18 15.36 3.80
C ILE A 66 3.49 15.30 4.59
N ALA A 67 3.61 16.12 5.63
CA ALA A 67 4.79 16.18 6.47
C ALA A 67 5.02 14.85 7.20
N LEU A 68 3.98 14.28 7.80
CA LEU A 68 4.02 12.97 8.47
C LEU A 68 4.47 11.87 7.50
N LYS A 69 3.88 11.80 6.30
CA LYS A 69 4.28 10.85 5.25
C LYS A 69 5.75 10.99 4.91
N LYS A 70 6.22 12.20 4.62
CA LYS A 70 7.63 12.47 4.28
C LYS A 70 8.56 12.03 5.41
N TYR A 71 8.20 12.33 6.65
CA TYR A 71 8.96 11.96 7.83
C TYR A 71 9.03 10.44 8.03
N VAL A 72 7.89 9.75 8.05
CA VAL A 72 7.81 8.28 8.21
C VAL A 72 8.57 7.57 7.10
N VAL A 73 8.40 7.97 5.83
CA VAL A 73 9.14 7.40 4.71
C VAL A 73 10.64 7.61 4.87
N SER A 74 11.08 8.81 5.28
CA SER A 74 12.52 9.09 5.48
C SER A 74 13.16 8.34 6.65
N LYS A 75 12.38 7.92 7.64
CA LYS A 75 12.85 7.20 8.84
C LYS A 75 12.69 5.70 8.75
N SER A 76 11.94 5.20 7.76
CA SER A 76 11.75 3.78 7.52
C SER A 76 13.08 3.09 7.21
N ARG A 77 13.19 1.82 7.62
CA ARG A 77 14.31 0.94 7.25
C ARG A 77 14.37 0.69 5.73
N TYR A 78 13.21 0.71 5.06
CA TYR A 78 13.06 0.46 3.64
C TYR A 78 12.35 1.65 2.94
N PRO A 79 13.01 2.82 2.86
CA PRO A 79 12.37 4.06 2.43
C PRO A 79 11.91 4.03 0.96
N LEU A 80 12.66 3.38 0.08
CA LEU A 80 12.35 3.28 -1.34
C LEU A 80 11.16 2.34 -1.60
N ILE A 81 11.18 1.15 -0.98
CA ILE A 81 10.09 0.16 -1.08
C ILE A 81 8.79 0.80 -0.56
N LEU A 82 8.83 1.45 0.60
CA LEU A 82 7.68 2.14 1.17
C LEU A 82 7.16 3.26 0.27
N ARG A 83 8.06 4.02 -0.37
CA ARG A 83 7.69 5.06 -1.33
C ARG A 83 6.97 4.49 -2.55
N ILE A 84 7.45 3.36 -3.07
CA ILE A 84 6.83 2.67 -4.20
C ILE A 84 5.44 2.17 -3.81
N ILE A 85 5.31 1.46 -2.69
CA ILE A 85 4.01 0.98 -2.19
C ILE A 85 3.03 2.15 -2.04
N CYS A 86 3.46 3.28 -1.46
CA CYS A 86 2.62 4.46 -1.32
C CYS A 86 2.17 5.04 -2.68
N ASN A 87 2.99 4.93 -3.73
CA ASN A 87 2.61 5.32 -5.07
C ASN A 87 1.60 4.35 -5.70
N VAL A 88 1.85 3.04 -5.59
CA VAL A 88 0.95 2.01 -6.15
C VAL A 88 -0.43 2.09 -5.52
N LEU A 89 -0.48 2.25 -4.19
CA LEU A 89 -1.72 2.40 -3.44
C LEU A 89 -2.32 3.82 -3.52
N ARG A 90 -1.76 4.70 -4.34
CA ARG A 90 -2.20 6.10 -4.53
C ARG A 90 -2.28 6.90 -3.23
N ILE A 91 -1.49 6.52 -2.22
CA ILE A 91 -1.33 7.23 -0.94
C ILE A 91 -0.52 8.52 -1.12
N SER A 92 0.45 8.50 -2.04
CA SER A 92 1.24 9.66 -2.46
C SER A 92 1.64 9.53 -3.92
N ARG A 93 1.95 10.65 -4.59
CA ARG A 93 2.64 10.63 -5.88
C ARG A 93 4.01 11.25 -5.69
N SER A 94 5.03 10.41 -5.62
CA SER A 94 6.41 10.83 -5.47
C SER A 94 7.26 10.30 -6.62
N ARG A 95 8.29 11.05 -7.04
CA ARG A 95 9.19 10.56 -8.09
C ARG A 95 9.96 9.34 -7.55
N ILE A 96 9.83 8.21 -8.23
CA ILE A 96 10.60 7.00 -7.97
C ILE A 96 11.89 7.09 -8.80
N THR A 97 13.01 6.76 -8.18
CA THR A 97 14.29 6.59 -8.87
C THR A 97 14.42 5.14 -9.32
N ASN A 98 14.69 4.90 -10.60
CA ASN A 98 14.87 3.55 -11.19
C ASN A 98 16.22 2.92 -10.84
N LYS A 99 16.76 3.17 -9.64
CA LYS A 99 18.04 2.57 -9.25
C LYS A 99 17.79 1.17 -8.70
N PRO A 100 18.58 0.16 -9.12
CA PRO A 100 18.53 -1.16 -8.49
C PRO A 100 18.80 -1.02 -6.99
N VAL A 101 18.13 -1.84 -6.21
CA VAL A 101 18.19 -1.79 -4.74
C VAL A 101 19.02 -2.96 -4.27
N ASP A 102 20.06 -2.68 -3.51
CA ASP A 102 20.73 -3.70 -2.71
C ASP A 102 19.80 -4.06 -1.54
N LEU A 103 19.02 -5.12 -1.74
CA LEU A 103 18.03 -5.60 -0.80
C LEU A 103 18.31 -7.06 -0.49
N ASP A 104 18.60 -7.34 0.79
CA ASP A 104 18.56 -8.70 1.30
C ASP A 104 17.10 -9.13 1.49
N LEU A 105 16.63 -9.98 0.57
CA LEU A 105 15.25 -10.48 0.53
C LEU A 105 14.89 -11.25 1.79
N ASP A 106 15.80 -12.11 2.29
CA ASP A 106 15.54 -12.97 3.45
C ASP A 106 15.38 -12.12 4.71
N HIS A 107 16.24 -11.11 4.88
CA HIS A 107 16.09 -10.13 5.95
C HIS A 107 14.79 -9.34 5.81
N PHE A 108 14.46 -8.86 4.61
CA PHE A 108 13.22 -8.09 4.38
C PHE A 108 11.97 -8.91 4.73
N ILE A 109 11.89 -10.17 4.28
CA ILE A 109 10.77 -11.07 4.59
C ILE A 109 10.66 -11.26 6.10
N LYS A 110 11.78 -11.56 6.77
CA LYS A 110 11.81 -11.79 8.21
C LYS A 110 11.41 -10.55 9.01
N ASP A 111 11.93 -9.39 8.65
CA ASP A 111 11.64 -8.12 9.32
C ASP A 111 10.16 -7.71 9.20
N ASN A 112 9.50 -8.12 8.11
CA ASN A 112 8.11 -7.78 7.83
C ASN A 112 7.14 -8.94 8.05
N ASN A 113 7.62 -10.10 8.54
CA ASN A 113 6.84 -11.31 8.74
C ASN A 113 5.91 -11.62 7.54
N LEU A 114 6.51 -11.62 6.34
CA LEU A 114 5.80 -11.88 5.08
C LEU A 114 5.77 -13.38 4.79
N SER A 115 4.64 -13.86 4.28
CA SER A 115 4.56 -15.21 3.74
C SER A 115 5.16 -15.28 2.34
N LEU A 116 5.89 -16.37 2.08
CA LEU A 116 6.34 -16.73 0.75
C LEU A 116 5.28 -17.52 -0.02
N THR A 117 4.34 -18.17 0.68
CA THR A 117 3.32 -19.02 0.08
C THR A 117 1.94 -18.62 0.56
N TYR A 118 1.01 -18.52 -0.37
CA TYR A 118 -0.37 -18.13 -0.12
C TYR A 118 -1.32 -19.20 -0.66
N TYR A 119 -2.37 -19.48 0.11
CA TYR A 119 -3.29 -20.58 -0.11
C TYR A 119 -4.68 -20.09 -0.51
N ASP A 120 -5.47 -20.99 -1.11
CA ASP A 120 -6.88 -20.74 -1.42
C ASP A 120 -7.67 -20.56 -0.13
N VAL A 121 -8.48 -19.50 -0.05
CA VAL A 121 -9.37 -19.25 1.10
C VAL A 121 -10.34 -20.42 1.33
N ASN A 122 -10.75 -21.11 0.26
CA ASN A 122 -11.65 -22.26 0.33
C ASN A 122 -10.91 -23.60 0.48
N ASN A 123 -9.59 -23.62 0.27
CA ASN A 123 -8.77 -24.81 0.46
C ASN A 123 -7.36 -24.45 1.00
N PRO A 124 -7.21 -24.38 2.33
CA PRO A 124 -5.95 -23.96 2.98
C PRO A 124 -4.76 -24.88 2.72
N THR A 125 -4.97 -26.06 2.14
CA THR A 125 -3.89 -26.99 1.79
C THR A 125 -3.38 -26.81 0.36
N TYR A 126 -4.07 -26.00 -0.45
CA TYR A 126 -3.77 -25.82 -1.86
C TYR A 126 -3.06 -24.48 -2.09
N PRO A 127 -1.74 -24.50 -2.36
CA PRO A 127 -0.99 -23.27 -2.60
C PRO A 127 -1.40 -22.67 -3.95
N ILE A 128 -1.82 -21.42 -3.94
CA ILE A 128 -2.17 -20.67 -5.16
C ILE A 128 -0.97 -19.86 -5.64
N LEU A 129 -0.20 -19.28 -4.72
CA LEU A 129 0.86 -18.35 -5.08
C LEU A 129 2.08 -18.60 -4.21
N SER A 130 3.25 -18.83 -4.80
CA SER A 130 4.49 -18.99 -4.08
C SER A 130 5.60 -18.14 -4.68
N PHE A 131 6.35 -17.47 -3.81
CA PHE A 131 7.47 -16.61 -4.17
C PHE A 131 8.77 -17.34 -3.85
N ASN A 132 9.53 -17.67 -4.88
CA ASN A 132 10.89 -18.15 -4.78
C ASN A 132 11.86 -17.09 -5.31
N LYS A 133 13.13 -17.17 -4.92
CA LYS A 133 14.16 -16.18 -5.28
C LYS A 133 14.18 -15.86 -6.78
N ASN A 134 14.09 -16.88 -7.64
CA ASN A 134 14.17 -16.73 -9.10
C ASN A 134 12.86 -17.03 -9.83
N LYS A 135 11.86 -17.56 -9.12
CA LYS A 135 10.62 -18.03 -9.74
C LYS A 135 9.41 -17.59 -8.96
N ILE A 136 8.30 -17.43 -9.65
CA ILE A 136 6.97 -17.33 -9.05
C ILE A 136 6.16 -18.53 -9.48
N SER A 137 5.53 -19.20 -8.52
CA SER A 137 4.60 -20.29 -8.80
C SER A 137 3.18 -19.77 -8.66
N TYR A 138 2.35 -19.98 -9.67
CA TYR A 138 0.92 -19.71 -9.64
C TYR A 138 0.16 -20.99 -9.97
N PHE A 139 -0.60 -21.51 -9.01
CA PHE A 139 -1.12 -22.87 -9.01
C PHE A 139 -0.02 -23.89 -9.30
N THR A 140 -0.14 -24.64 -10.39
CA THR A 140 0.82 -25.66 -10.83
C THR A 140 1.84 -25.13 -11.83
N GLN A 141 1.82 -23.83 -12.15
CA GLN A 141 2.68 -23.22 -13.15
C GLN A 141 3.81 -22.45 -12.47
N GLU A 142 5.00 -22.54 -13.04
CA GLU A 142 6.17 -21.78 -12.60
C GLU A 142 6.59 -20.79 -13.69
N PHE A 143 6.94 -19.59 -13.27
CA PHE A 143 7.41 -18.53 -14.15
C PHE A 143 8.74 -17.98 -13.64
N ASP A 144 9.65 -17.69 -14.56
CA ASP A 144 10.90 -17.01 -14.22
C ASP A 144 10.65 -15.51 -13.98
N TRP A 145 11.15 -15.00 -12.86
CA TRP A 145 11.07 -13.57 -12.55
C TRP A 145 11.75 -12.71 -13.61
N GLY A 146 12.70 -13.22 -14.39
CA GLY A 146 13.39 -12.55 -15.49
C GLY A 146 12.46 -12.13 -16.64
N ASP A 147 11.37 -12.87 -16.88
CA ASP A 147 10.42 -12.58 -17.97
C ASP A 147 9.00 -12.26 -17.50
N PHE A 148 8.72 -12.48 -16.21
CA PHE A 148 7.43 -12.14 -15.60
C PHE A 148 7.15 -10.63 -15.59
N LYS A 149 5.92 -10.24 -15.92
CA LYS A 149 5.45 -8.83 -15.90
C LYS A 149 4.06 -8.79 -15.27
N TRP A 150 3.77 -7.78 -14.47
CA TRP A 150 2.46 -7.63 -13.82
C TRP A 150 1.93 -6.19 -13.84
N ASP A 151 0.62 -6.02 -13.78
CA ASP A 151 -0.02 -4.71 -13.68
C ASP A 151 -1.06 -4.78 -12.56
N PHE A 152 -1.08 -3.77 -11.70
CA PHE A 152 -2.04 -3.67 -10.58
C PHE A 152 -3.06 -2.58 -10.85
N TYR A 153 -4.34 -2.92 -10.78
CA TYR A 153 -5.43 -1.96 -10.93
C TYR A 153 -6.65 -2.33 -10.10
N THR A 154 -7.47 -1.33 -9.81
CA THR A 154 -8.79 -1.52 -9.18
C THR A 154 -9.87 -1.58 -10.24
N LYS A 155 -10.70 -2.61 -10.22
CA LYS A 155 -11.85 -2.79 -11.12
C LYS A 155 -13.16 -2.69 -10.34
N ARG A 156 -14.20 -2.11 -10.95
CA ARG A 156 -15.56 -2.14 -10.39
C ARG A 156 -16.19 -3.52 -10.62
N ALA A 157 -16.72 -4.13 -9.58
CA ALA A 157 -17.47 -5.38 -9.61
C ALA A 157 -18.85 -5.13 -8.95
N GLY A 158 -19.83 -4.68 -9.74
CA GLY A 158 -21.12 -4.27 -9.22
C GLY A 158 -21.03 -3.07 -8.27
N ARG A 159 -21.44 -3.24 -7.00
CA ARG A 159 -21.38 -2.20 -5.95
C ARG A 159 -20.03 -2.14 -5.23
N THR A 160 -19.13 -3.09 -5.48
CA THR A 160 -17.82 -3.16 -4.82
C THR A 160 -16.69 -2.85 -5.81
N THR A 161 -15.51 -2.53 -5.26
CA THR A 161 -14.27 -2.39 -6.02
C THR A 161 -13.35 -3.53 -5.62
N ILE A 162 -12.91 -4.30 -6.62
CA ILE A 162 -11.94 -5.37 -6.45
C ILE A 162 -10.56 -4.90 -6.87
N GLU A 163 -9.54 -5.35 -6.16
CA GLU A 163 -8.14 -5.19 -6.53
C GLU A 163 -7.76 -6.38 -7.43
N VAL A 164 -7.10 -6.10 -8.55
CA VAL A 164 -6.71 -7.10 -9.55
C VAL A 164 -5.22 -6.93 -9.85
N LEU A 165 -4.51 -8.05 -9.85
CA LEU A 165 -3.13 -8.11 -10.35
C LEU A 165 -3.11 -8.98 -11.59
N GLU A 166 -2.97 -8.35 -12.75
CA GLU A 166 -2.84 -9.04 -14.03
C GLU A 166 -1.37 -9.34 -14.27
N PHE A 167 -1.05 -10.51 -14.80
CA PHE A 167 0.33 -10.88 -15.08
C PHE A 167 0.48 -11.61 -16.41
N ARG A 168 1.71 -11.62 -16.90
CA ARG A 168 2.12 -12.35 -18.08
C ARG A 168 3.55 -12.84 -17.93
N GLY A 169 3.82 -14.04 -18.45
CA GLY A 169 5.14 -14.65 -18.41
C GLY A 169 5.18 -15.94 -19.22
N PHE A 170 6.38 -16.50 -19.35
CA PHE A 170 6.56 -17.83 -19.92
C PHE A 170 6.57 -18.86 -18.80
N ASN A 171 5.75 -19.89 -18.94
CA ASN A 171 5.73 -20.99 -17.97
C ASN A 171 6.93 -21.94 -18.18
N GLN A 172 7.02 -23.00 -17.38
CA GLN A 172 8.04 -24.04 -17.50
C GLN A 172 8.08 -24.76 -18.86
N GLU A 173 6.98 -24.71 -19.63
CA GLU A 173 6.88 -25.28 -20.99
C GLU A 173 7.16 -24.23 -22.09
N ASN A 174 7.69 -23.06 -21.71
CA ASN A 174 7.95 -21.92 -22.60
C ASN A 174 6.70 -21.41 -23.34
N THR A 175 5.52 -21.62 -22.75
CA THR A 175 4.25 -21.09 -23.25
C THR A 175 3.98 -19.73 -22.62
N SER A 176 3.68 -18.73 -23.44
CA SER A 176 3.26 -17.41 -22.96
C SER A 176 1.87 -17.49 -22.35
N ILE A 177 1.77 -17.23 -21.05
CA ILE A 177 0.50 -17.20 -20.32
C ILE A 177 0.23 -15.76 -19.88
N LYS A 178 -1.06 -15.40 -19.91
CA LYS A 178 -1.58 -14.14 -19.40
C LYS A 178 -2.79 -14.46 -18.54
N ASP A 179 -2.73 -14.08 -17.26
CA ASP A 179 -3.79 -14.38 -16.30
C ASP A 179 -3.92 -13.26 -15.25
N ARG A 180 -4.85 -13.39 -14.31
CA ARG A 180 -5.10 -12.42 -13.26
C ARG A 180 -5.29 -13.08 -11.90
N ILE A 181 -4.80 -12.40 -10.87
CA ILE A 181 -4.99 -12.74 -9.47
C ILE A 181 -6.06 -11.81 -8.89
N GLU A 182 -7.14 -12.41 -8.40
CA GLU A 182 -8.18 -11.74 -7.62
C GLU A 182 -7.84 -11.92 -6.13
N PHE A 183 -7.41 -10.85 -5.46
CA PHE A 183 -6.91 -10.92 -4.07
C PHE A 183 -7.94 -11.47 -3.07
N GLU A 184 -9.25 -11.38 -3.37
CA GLU A 184 -10.32 -11.93 -2.53
C GLU A 184 -10.31 -13.46 -2.44
N ARG A 185 -9.63 -14.16 -3.37
CA ARG A 185 -9.54 -15.63 -3.39
C ARG A 185 -8.32 -16.19 -2.65
N ILE A 186 -7.43 -15.32 -2.19
CA ILE A 186 -6.17 -15.70 -1.56
C ILE A 186 -6.17 -15.27 -0.10
N GLU A 187 -5.78 -16.18 0.78
CA GLU A 187 -5.60 -15.87 2.20
C GLU A 187 -4.32 -15.05 2.41
N ALA A 188 -4.43 -13.73 2.31
CA ALA A 188 -3.31 -12.81 2.50
C ALA A 188 -3.73 -11.54 3.25
N ARG A 189 -2.81 -10.91 3.97
CA ARG A 189 -3.08 -9.56 4.50
C ARG A 189 -3.21 -8.59 3.33
N LYS A 190 -4.07 -7.58 3.48
CA LYS A 190 -4.60 -6.69 2.43
C LYS A 190 -3.62 -6.21 1.34
N HIS A 191 -2.34 -6.02 1.64
CA HIS A 191 -1.35 -5.56 0.65
C HIS A 191 -0.08 -6.41 0.61
N GLU A 192 -0.08 -7.59 1.23
CA GLU A 192 1.11 -8.42 1.41
C GLU A 192 1.67 -8.95 0.09
N ILE A 193 0.80 -9.56 -0.72
CA ILE A 193 1.13 -10.07 -2.05
C ILE A 193 1.68 -8.95 -2.94
N LEU A 194 1.03 -7.79 -2.94
CA LEU A 194 1.49 -6.63 -3.74
C LEU A 194 2.90 -6.19 -3.34
N ILE A 195 3.21 -6.19 -2.04
CA ILE A 195 4.55 -5.87 -1.53
C ILE A 195 5.56 -6.90 -2.04
N MET A 196 5.21 -8.17 -2.06
CA MET A 196 6.07 -9.23 -2.58
C MET A 196 6.40 -9.05 -4.06
N PHE A 197 5.40 -8.69 -4.90
CA PHE A 197 5.63 -8.38 -6.31
C PHE A 197 6.56 -7.16 -6.49
N ILE A 198 6.33 -6.07 -5.76
CA ILE A 198 7.17 -4.86 -5.80
C ILE A 198 8.62 -5.19 -5.44
N VAL A 199 8.82 -5.97 -4.38
CA VAL A 199 10.15 -6.33 -3.88
C VAL A 199 10.91 -7.19 -4.89
N HIS A 200 10.25 -8.18 -5.49
CA HIS A 200 10.88 -9.03 -6.50
C HIS A 200 11.22 -8.22 -7.77
N ASP A 201 10.32 -7.37 -8.27
CA ASP A 201 10.63 -6.49 -9.41
C ASP A 201 11.90 -5.65 -9.19
N LEU A 202 12.06 -5.10 -7.98
CA LEU A 202 13.24 -4.31 -7.62
C LEU A 202 14.53 -5.14 -7.59
N LEU A 203 14.47 -6.38 -7.10
CA LEU A 203 15.62 -7.30 -7.08
C LEU A 203 16.10 -7.64 -8.49
N PHE A 204 15.17 -7.78 -9.44
CA PHE A 204 15.49 -8.09 -10.83
C PHE A 204 15.75 -6.83 -11.69
N GLY A 205 15.81 -5.64 -11.07
CA GLY A 205 16.07 -4.38 -11.78
C GLY A 205 15.00 -4.04 -12.81
N LYS A 206 13.82 -4.65 -12.71
CA LYS A 206 12.70 -4.36 -13.61
C LYS A 206 12.11 -3.01 -13.24
N GLY A 207 11.88 -2.20 -14.27
CA GLY A 207 11.03 -1.01 -14.10
C GLY A 207 9.67 -1.51 -13.67
N LEU A 208 9.36 -1.32 -12.39
CA LEU A 208 8.15 -1.75 -11.70
C LEU A 208 6.99 -1.83 -12.70
N SER A 209 6.53 -3.04 -12.99
CA SER A 209 5.70 -3.24 -14.16
C SER A 209 4.45 -2.34 -14.13
N ARG A 210 4.19 -1.81 -15.32
CA ARG A 210 3.67 -0.48 -15.62
C ARG A 210 2.52 -0.02 -14.71
N TYR A 211 2.82 0.86 -13.76
CA TYR A 211 1.81 1.63 -13.03
C TYR A 211 1.20 2.71 -13.93
N TYR A 212 0.06 2.43 -14.55
CA TYR A 212 -0.79 3.44 -15.20
C TYR A 212 -2.12 3.60 -14.45
#